data_AF-A0A5N8ZI03-F1
#
_entry.id   AF-A0A5N8ZI03-F1
#
_cell.length_a   1.000
_cell.length_b   1.000
_cell.length_c   1.000
_cell.angle_alpha   90.00
_cell.angle_beta   90.00
_cell.angle_gamma   90.00
#
_symmetry.space_group_name_H-M   'P 1'
#
loop_
_entity.id
_entity.type
_entity.pdbx_description
1 polymer ?
#
loop_
_entity_poly.entity_id
_entity_poly.type
_entity_poly.pdbx_seq_one_letter_code
_entity_poly.pdbx_strand_id
1 'polypeptide(L)'
;MPDRVIPLHEPDDFNEENALAFTDVIVILYLEGLPRDPNSEDVLYESGPLTEAVIGSFALGCAVGIKYYDKIQSILSQTHPGQVEPIINQCKASLVEQISQVTSGMHVLEPEDFIDELLKALEDSIKIDTETAQNSISMSFEYGLILAYTQKPVAIALRNAFDRSQQEAITEFELDDGDEFPPGPDPYQTLQNLSSEIMEAYEADIGFNE
;
A
#
# COMPACT_ATOMS: atom_id res chain seq x y z
N MET A 1 -13.67 12.91 22.00
CA MET A 1 -13.06 12.37 20.77
C MET A 1 -14.01 11.30 20.28
N PRO A 2 -14.67 11.42 19.12
CA PRO A 2 -15.37 10.29 18.57
C PRO A 2 -14.39 9.51 17.68
N ASP A 3 -14.16 8.27 18.10
CA ASP A 3 -13.47 7.22 17.35
C ASP A 3 -14.07 7.11 15.95
N ARG A 4 -13.24 7.22 14.92
CA ARG A 4 -13.61 6.77 13.57
C ARG A 4 -13.36 5.28 13.49
N VAL A 5 -14.33 4.54 13.99
CA VAL A 5 -14.45 3.10 13.80
C VAL A 5 -14.89 2.87 12.36
N ILE A 6 -14.12 2.10 11.59
CA ILE A 6 -14.59 1.50 10.33
C ILE A 6 -15.87 0.75 10.68
N PRO A 7 -17.04 1.10 10.14
CA PRO A 7 -18.29 0.53 10.58
C PRO A 7 -18.34 -0.96 10.21
N LEU A 8 -18.17 -1.84 11.19
CA LEU A 8 -18.39 -3.30 11.12
C LEU A 8 -19.88 -3.68 11.13
N HIS A 9 -20.75 -2.83 10.57
CA HIS A 9 -22.17 -3.14 10.44
C HIS A 9 -22.50 -3.32 8.97
N GLU A 10 -22.93 -4.54 8.63
CA GLU A 10 -23.60 -4.84 7.36
C GLU A 10 -24.65 -3.75 7.11
N PRO A 11 -24.54 -2.98 6.00
CA PRO A 11 -25.62 -2.11 5.62
C PRO A 11 -26.86 -2.99 5.38
N ASP A 12 -27.98 -2.65 6.02
CA ASP A 12 -29.26 -3.36 5.93
C ASP A 12 -29.77 -3.54 4.47
N ASP A 13 -29.13 -2.89 3.50
CA ASP A 13 -29.32 -3.03 2.06
C ASP A 13 -27.95 -3.14 1.34
N PHE A 14 -27.24 -4.26 1.47
CA PHE A 14 -26.07 -4.55 0.62
C PHE A 14 -26.50 -4.65 -0.85
N ASN A 15 -26.05 -3.69 -1.67
CA ASN A 15 -26.21 -3.71 -3.11
C ASN A 15 -24.87 -4.10 -3.74
N GLU A 16 -24.83 -5.21 -4.49
CA GLU A 16 -23.63 -5.69 -5.19
C GLU A 16 -23.02 -4.65 -6.15
N GLU A 17 -23.83 -3.71 -6.65
CA GLU A 17 -23.34 -2.58 -7.48
C GLU A 17 -22.52 -1.53 -6.70
N ASN A 18 -22.50 -1.60 -5.37
CA ASN A 18 -21.81 -0.65 -4.48
C ASN A 18 -20.67 -1.29 -3.66
N ALA A 19 -20.26 -2.52 -3.98
CA ALA A 19 -19.10 -3.14 -3.32
C ALA A 19 -17.84 -2.29 -3.58
N LEU A 20 -17.22 -1.78 -2.51
CA LEU A 20 -15.96 -1.03 -2.57
C LEU A 20 -14.86 -1.96 -3.08
N ALA A 21 -14.00 -1.48 -3.99
CA ALA A 21 -12.85 -2.27 -4.42
C ALA A 21 -11.89 -2.48 -3.25
N PHE A 22 -11.20 -3.62 -3.21
CA PHE A 22 -10.20 -3.90 -2.18
C PHE A 22 -9.13 -2.80 -2.11
N THR A 23 -8.71 -2.28 -3.27
CA THR A 23 -7.75 -1.18 -3.37
C THR A 23 -8.28 0.11 -2.73
N ASP A 24 -9.59 0.39 -2.80
CA ASP A 24 -10.20 1.56 -2.15
C ASP A 24 -10.10 1.46 -0.63
N VAL A 25 -10.24 0.27 -0.07
CA VAL A 25 -10.04 0.01 1.36
C VAL A 25 -8.61 0.35 1.77
N ILE A 26 -7.61 -0.08 0.98
CA ILE A 26 -6.21 0.24 1.22
C ILE A 26 -5.98 1.76 1.16
N VAL A 27 -6.52 2.43 0.15
CA VAL A 27 -6.42 3.88 -0.01
C VAL A 27 -7.00 4.60 1.21
N ILE A 28 -8.18 4.21 1.69
CA ILE A 28 -8.81 4.80 2.87
C ILE A 28 -7.92 4.61 4.11
N LEU A 29 -7.44 3.38 4.35
CA LEU A 29 -6.59 3.07 5.51
C LEU A 29 -5.35 3.95 5.58
N TYR A 30 -4.65 4.13 4.45
CA TYR A 30 -3.43 4.94 4.42
C TYR A 30 -3.72 6.45 4.44
N LEU A 31 -4.82 6.93 3.84
CA LEU A 31 -5.16 8.36 3.85
C LEU A 31 -5.72 8.87 5.19
N GLU A 32 -6.34 8.01 6.00
CA GLU A 32 -6.85 8.43 7.31
C GLU A 32 -5.75 8.84 8.28
N GLY A 33 -4.54 8.29 8.13
CA GLY A 33 -3.39 8.59 8.97
C GLY A 33 -2.59 9.84 8.55
N LEU A 34 -2.86 10.43 7.37
CA LEU A 34 -2.00 11.49 6.84
C LEU A 34 -2.36 12.89 7.36
N PRO A 35 -1.34 13.73 7.68
CA PRO A 35 -1.56 15.13 7.99
C PRO A 35 -2.07 15.88 6.77
N ARG A 36 -3.03 16.78 7.02
CA ARG A 36 -3.70 17.60 6.01
C ARG A 36 -3.45 19.07 6.28
N ASP A 37 -3.36 19.87 5.23
CA ASP A 37 -3.25 21.33 5.37
C ASP A 37 -4.54 21.91 5.97
N PRO A 38 -4.52 22.47 7.19
CA PRO A 38 -5.72 23.02 7.81
C PRO A 38 -6.16 24.35 7.18
N ASN A 39 -5.33 24.97 6.32
CA ASN A 39 -5.59 26.29 5.74
C ASN A 39 -6.03 26.25 4.28
N SER A 40 -6.12 25.07 3.68
CA SER A 40 -6.53 24.91 2.29
C SER A 40 -8.06 24.73 2.19
N GLU A 41 -8.68 25.37 1.20
CA GLU A 41 -10.09 25.12 0.86
C GLU A 41 -10.27 23.71 0.25
N ASP A 42 -9.23 23.21 -0.43
CA ASP A 42 -9.14 21.84 -0.94
C ASP A 42 -8.43 20.92 0.07
N VAL A 43 -8.79 19.63 0.07
CA VAL A 43 -8.09 18.64 0.91
C VAL A 43 -6.72 18.32 0.29
N LEU A 44 -5.66 18.83 0.93
CA LEU A 44 -4.26 18.63 0.56
C LEU A 44 -3.52 17.87 1.64
N TYR A 45 -2.62 16.97 1.22
CA TYR A 45 -1.75 16.15 2.07
C TYR A 45 -0.31 16.63 2.01
N GLU A 46 0.45 16.44 3.09
CA GLU A 46 1.89 16.71 3.11
C GLU A 46 2.66 15.60 2.37
N SER A 47 3.63 16.00 1.54
CA SER A 47 4.32 15.08 0.63
C SER A 47 5.19 14.03 1.33
N GLY A 48 5.92 14.41 2.39
CA GLY A 48 6.78 13.48 3.15
C GLY A 48 5.97 12.33 3.76
N PRO A 49 4.95 12.61 4.60
CA PRO A 49 4.06 11.58 5.14
C PRO A 49 3.36 10.76 4.06
N LEU A 50 2.98 11.37 2.93
CA LEU A 50 2.39 10.63 1.82
C LEU A 50 3.39 9.65 1.19
N THR A 51 4.65 10.04 0.99
CA THR A 51 5.72 9.17 0.48
C THR A 51 5.85 7.90 1.32
N GLU A 52 5.86 8.05 2.63
CA GLU A 52 5.89 6.92 3.57
C GLU A 52 4.66 6.02 3.44
N ALA A 53 3.47 6.60 3.28
CA ALA A 53 2.25 5.84 3.01
C ALA A 53 2.31 5.09 1.67
N VAL A 54 2.90 5.68 0.62
CA VAL A 54 3.11 5.02 -0.68
C VAL A 54 4.06 3.83 -0.53
N ILE A 55 5.16 3.97 0.21
CA ILE A 55 6.10 2.88 0.50
C ILE A 55 5.41 1.75 1.27
N GLY A 56 4.69 2.09 2.34
CA GLY A 56 3.94 1.11 3.14
C GLY A 56 2.90 0.37 2.30
N SER A 57 2.17 1.11 1.45
CA SER A 57 1.17 0.54 0.54
C SER A 57 1.77 -0.47 -0.44
N PHE A 58 2.95 -0.17 -1.02
CA PHE A 58 3.69 -1.12 -1.86
C PHE A 58 4.05 -2.41 -1.12
N ALA A 59 4.61 -2.26 0.08
CA ALA A 59 5.03 -3.39 0.90
C ALA A 59 3.82 -4.24 1.35
N LEU A 60 2.68 -3.60 1.64
CA LEU A 60 1.42 -4.28 1.90
C LEU A 60 0.92 -5.03 0.67
N GLY A 61 1.01 -4.45 -0.53
CA GLY A 61 0.73 -5.13 -1.80
C GLY A 61 1.56 -6.40 -1.97
N CYS A 62 2.86 -6.34 -1.64
CA CYS A 62 3.70 -7.52 -1.61
C CYS A 62 3.19 -8.57 -0.60
N ALA A 63 2.86 -8.17 0.62
CA ALA A 63 2.37 -9.07 1.67
C ALA A 63 1.05 -9.77 1.27
N VAL A 64 0.08 -9.00 0.77
CA VAL A 64 -1.20 -9.52 0.28
C VAL A 64 -0.96 -10.48 -0.87
N GLY A 65 -0.18 -10.10 -1.89
CA GLY A 65 0.06 -10.95 -3.05
C GLY A 65 0.84 -12.24 -2.75
N ILE A 66 1.71 -12.23 -1.73
CA ILE A 66 2.42 -13.44 -1.28
C ILE A 66 1.45 -14.46 -0.68
N LYS A 67 0.52 -13.97 0.17
CA LYS A 67 -0.40 -14.81 0.95
C LYS A 67 -1.64 -15.20 0.17
N TYR A 68 -2.20 -14.28 -0.62
CA TYR A 68 -3.46 -14.38 -1.34
C TYR A 68 -3.24 -14.37 -2.86
N TYR A 69 -2.24 -15.12 -3.33
CA TYR A 69 -1.82 -15.15 -4.74
C TYR A 69 -2.98 -15.40 -5.72
N ASP A 70 -3.88 -16.32 -5.40
CA ASP A 70 -5.01 -16.68 -6.26
C ASP A 70 -6.08 -15.59 -6.36
N LYS A 71 -6.06 -14.59 -5.46
CA LYS A 71 -6.98 -13.45 -5.44
C LYS A 71 -6.47 -12.25 -6.23
N ILE A 72 -5.18 -12.20 -6.61
CA ILE A 72 -4.57 -11.02 -7.24
C ILE A 72 -5.33 -10.57 -8.49
N GLN A 73 -5.69 -11.51 -9.38
CA GLN A 73 -6.44 -11.16 -10.59
C GLN A 73 -7.83 -10.61 -10.27
N SER A 74 -8.50 -11.15 -9.25
CA SER A 74 -9.81 -10.68 -8.80
C SER A 74 -9.71 -9.26 -8.24
N ILE A 75 -8.72 -8.99 -7.37
CA ILE A 75 -8.45 -7.65 -6.84
C ILE A 75 -8.22 -6.65 -7.97
N LEU A 76 -7.28 -6.93 -8.88
CA LEU A 76 -6.98 -6.03 -9.99
C LEU A 76 -8.17 -5.83 -10.94
N SER A 77 -9.06 -6.82 -11.08
CA SER A 77 -10.22 -6.70 -11.96
C SER A 77 -11.30 -5.74 -11.46
N GLN A 78 -11.31 -5.44 -10.15
CA GLN A 78 -12.25 -4.49 -9.55
C GLN A 78 -11.96 -3.05 -10.02
N THR A 79 -10.69 -2.67 -10.13
CA THR A 79 -10.25 -1.33 -10.57
C THR A 79 -9.91 -1.28 -12.06
N HIS A 80 -9.53 -2.42 -12.67
CA HIS A 80 -9.09 -2.50 -14.08
C HIS A 80 -9.86 -3.56 -14.88
N PRO A 81 -11.19 -3.44 -15.03
CA PRO A 81 -12.01 -4.45 -15.68
C PRO A 81 -11.58 -4.67 -17.13
N GLY A 82 -11.19 -5.91 -17.46
CA GLY A 82 -10.73 -6.30 -18.79
C GLY A 82 -9.32 -5.80 -19.17
N GLN A 83 -8.58 -5.18 -18.26
CA GLN A 83 -7.22 -4.65 -18.48
C GLN A 83 -6.14 -5.30 -17.61
N VAL A 84 -6.50 -6.26 -16.75
CA VAL A 84 -5.58 -6.93 -15.81
C VAL A 84 -4.34 -7.50 -16.52
N GLU A 85 -4.52 -8.31 -17.56
CA GLU A 85 -3.41 -8.97 -18.26
C GLU A 85 -2.48 -7.96 -18.99
N PRO A 86 -2.99 -6.94 -19.71
CA PRO A 86 -2.17 -5.82 -20.20
C PRO A 86 -1.33 -5.16 -19.11
N ILE A 87 -1.93 -4.82 -17.96
CA ILE A 87 -1.26 -4.13 -16.85
C ILE A 87 -0.14 -5.01 -16.27
N ILE A 88 -0.43 -6.28 -15.97
CA ILE A 88 0.57 -7.22 -15.47
C ILE A 88 1.76 -7.31 -16.42
N ASN A 89 1.50 -7.42 -17.73
CA ASN A 89 2.57 -7.54 -18.72
C ASN A 89 3.41 -6.27 -18.85
N GLN A 90 2.79 -5.09 -18.77
CA GLN A 90 3.50 -3.81 -18.77
C GLN A 90 4.40 -3.67 -17.54
N CYS A 91 3.84 -3.92 -16.35
CA CYS A 91 4.56 -3.83 -15.08
C CYS A 91 5.70 -4.86 -15.00
N LYS A 92 5.48 -6.09 -15.48
CA LYS A 92 6.49 -7.16 -15.45
C LYS A 92 7.80 -6.76 -16.11
N ALA A 93 7.74 -6.07 -17.25
CA ALA A 93 8.95 -5.64 -17.95
C ALA A 93 9.77 -4.64 -17.12
N SER A 94 9.10 -3.63 -16.54
CA SER A 94 9.73 -2.62 -15.68
C SER A 94 10.30 -3.25 -14.40
N LEU A 95 9.57 -4.16 -13.75
CA LEU A 95 10.04 -4.86 -12.57
C LEU A 95 11.28 -5.72 -12.84
N VAL A 96 11.34 -6.41 -13.99
CA VAL A 96 12.52 -7.20 -14.36
C VAL A 96 13.75 -6.31 -14.55
N GLU A 97 13.57 -5.13 -15.14
CA GLU A 97 14.64 -4.16 -15.29
C GLU A 97 15.13 -3.65 -13.92
N GLN A 98 14.22 -3.23 -13.04
CA GLN A 98 14.56 -2.78 -11.69
C GLN A 98 15.27 -3.88 -10.87
N ILE A 99 14.77 -5.12 -10.90
CA ILE A 99 15.42 -6.26 -10.22
C ILE A 99 16.85 -6.43 -10.75
N SER A 100 17.03 -6.37 -12.07
CA SER A 100 18.35 -6.48 -12.69
C SER A 100 19.29 -5.36 -12.24
N GLN A 101 18.79 -4.12 -12.16
CA GLN A 101 19.57 -2.97 -11.71
C GLN A 101 20.02 -3.12 -10.25
N VAL A 102 19.08 -3.41 -9.33
CA VAL A 102 19.38 -3.52 -7.89
C VAL A 102 20.31 -4.71 -7.60
N THR A 103 20.05 -5.86 -8.23
CA THR A 103 20.90 -7.05 -8.04
C THR A 103 22.31 -6.88 -8.61
N SER A 104 22.46 -6.18 -9.75
CA SER A 104 23.78 -5.90 -10.35
C SER A 104 24.62 -4.94 -9.50
N GLY A 105 23.97 -4.02 -8.79
CA GLY A 105 24.64 -3.10 -7.84
C GLY A 105 25.03 -3.76 -6.52
N MET A 106 24.65 -5.01 -6.27
CA MET A 106 24.82 -5.70 -4.97
C MET A 106 24.20 -4.92 -3.80
N HIS A 107 23.14 -4.16 -4.05
CA HIS A 107 22.42 -3.42 -3.02
C HIS A 107 21.44 -4.33 -2.27
N VAL A 108 21.10 -3.93 -1.04
CA VAL A 108 19.97 -4.51 -0.32
C VAL A 108 18.71 -4.09 -1.08
N LEU A 109 17.77 -5.02 -1.27
CA LEU A 109 16.48 -4.71 -1.89
C LEU A 109 15.63 -3.91 -0.91
N GLU A 110 15.32 -2.67 -1.27
CA GLU A 110 14.45 -1.80 -0.48
C GLU A 110 13.18 -1.45 -1.29
N PRO A 111 12.01 -1.33 -0.63
CA PRO A 111 10.76 -0.97 -1.31
C PRO A 111 10.86 0.31 -2.16
N GLU A 112 11.56 1.32 -1.66
CA GLU A 112 11.76 2.62 -2.29
C GLU A 112 12.39 2.51 -3.68
N ASP A 113 13.32 1.58 -3.89
CA ASP A 113 13.99 1.35 -5.18
C ASP A 113 13.03 1.02 -6.32
N PHE A 114 11.84 0.51 -6.00
CA PHE A 114 10.87 0.03 -6.97
C PHE A 114 9.84 1.09 -7.37
N ILE A 115 9.64 2.08 -6.50
CA ILE A 115 8.67 3.16 -6.67
C ILE A 115 9.33 4.53 -6.68
N ASP A 116 10.65 4.59 -6.85
CA ASP A 116 11.47 5.81 -6.74
C ASP A 116 10.98 6.96 -7.62
N GLU A 117 10.60 6.70 -8.87
CA GLU A 117 10.07 7.70 -9.79
C GLU A 117 8.72 8.25 -9.31
N LEU A 118 7.90 7.42 -8.67
CA LEU A 118 6.64 7.87 -8.05
C LEU A 118 6.94 8.76 -6.83
N LEU A 119 7.92 8.38 -6.01
CA LEU A 119 8.31 9.16 -4.83
C LEU A 119 8.88 10.53 -5.22
N LYS A 120 9.80 10.58 -6.19
CA LYS A 120 10.36 11.84 -6.73
C LYS A 120 9.26 12.78 -7.21
N ALA A 121 8.26 12.25 -7.93
CA ALA A 121 7.14 13.04 -8.42
C ALA A 121 6.29 13.65 -7.29
N LEU A 122 6.18 12.96 -6.15
CA LEU A 122 5.50 13.48 -4.96
C LEU A 122 6.36 14.53 -4.25
N GLU A 123 7.66 14.29 -4.11
CA GLU A 123 8.59 15.19 -3.43
C GLU A 123 8.79 16.53 -4.15
N ASP A 124 8.58 16.58 -5.47
CA ASP A 124 8.60 17.81 -6.27
C ASP A 124 7.59 18.87 -5.79
N SER A 125 6.57 18.46 -5.03
CA SER A 125 5.55 19.34 -4.45
C SER A 125 5.49 19.21 -2.93
N ILE A 126 5.39 20.34 -2.23
CA ILE A 126 5.27 20.34 -0.76
C ILE A 126 3.92 19.76 -0.30
N LYS A 127 2.87 19.98 -1.11
CA LYS A 127 1.50 19.55 -0.84
C LYS A 127 0.92 18.87 -2.07
N ILE A 128 0.15 17.81 -1.82
CA ILE A 128 -0.42 16.93 -2.83
C ILE A 128 -1.94 16.92 -2.69
N ASP A 129 -2.67 17.02 -3.79
CA ASP A 129 -4.12 16.94 -3.77
C ASP A 129 -4.64 15.52 -3.51
N THR A 130 -5.92 15.42 -3.18
CA THR A 130 -6.54 14.14 -2.81
C THR A 130 -6.54 13.12 -3.95
N GLU A 131 -6.76 13.54 -5.19
CA GLU A 131 -6.79 12.62 -6.33
C GLU A 131 -5.41 12.02 -6.57
N THR A 132 -4.38 12.86 -6.56
CA THR A 132 -2.98 12.44 -6.68
C THR A 132 -2.59 11.50 -5.53
N ALA A 133 -2.96 11.81 -4.28
CA ALA A 133 -2.67 10.95 -3.15
C ALA A 133 -3.36 9.58 -3.24
N GLN A 134 -4.64 9.55 -3.62
CA GLN A 134 -5.39 8.31 -3.83
C GLN A 134 -4.75 7.45 -4.93
N ASN A 135 -4.44 8.07 -6.06
CA ASN A 135 -3.83 7.38 -7.20
C ASN A 135 -2.45 6.81 -6.85
N SER A 136 -1.60 7.57 -6.16
CA SER A 136 -0.27 7.09 -5.78
C SER A 136 -0.32 5.91 -4.82
N ILE A 137 -1.19 5.94 -3.81
CA ILE A 137 -1.36 4.81 -2.87
C ILE A 137 -1.90 3.57 -3.60
N SER A 138 -2.93 3.76 -4.44
CA SER A 138 -3.56 2.70 -5.23
C SER A 138 -2.57 2.04 -6.18
N MET A 139 -1.88 2.84 -7.02
CA MET A 139 -0.87 2.34 -7.96
C MET A 139 0.25 1.60 -7.24
N SER A 140 0.71 2.13 -6.12
CA SER A 140 1.77 1.52 -5.33
C SER A 140 1.38 0.14 -4.77
N PHE A 141 0.18 0.03 -4.20
CA PHE A 141 -0.38 -1.24 -3.74
C PHE A 141 -0.46 -2.28 -4.87
N GLU A 142 -1.05 -1.89 -6.00
CA GLU A 142 -1.22 -2.76 -7.17
C GLU A 142 0.13 -3.19 -7.74
N TYR A 143 1.14 -2.31 -7.74
CA TYR A 143 2.49 -2.65 -8.19
C TYR A 143 3.14 -3.70 -7.28
N GLY A 144 2.95 -3.60 -5.96
CA GLY A 144 3.35 -4.62 -4.99
C GLY A 144 2.66 -5.98 -5.23
N LEU A 145 1.36 -5.98 -5.52
CA LEU A 145 0.63 -7.21 -5.89
C LEU A 145 1.21 -7.86 -7.15
N ILE A 146 1.45 -7.06 -8.19
CA ILE A 146 1.99 -7.55 -9.46
C ILE A 146 3.42 -8.07 -9.29
N LEU A 147 4.22 -7.45 -8.43
CA LEU A 147 5.55 -7.95 -8.10
C LEU A 147 5.47 -9.29 -7.38
N ALA A 148 4.56 -9.45 -6.43
CA ALA A 148 4.33 -10.75 -5.78
C ALA A 148 3.83 -11.82 -6.78
N TYR A 149 3.00 -11.43 -7.74
CA TYR A 149 2.50 -12.31 -8.80
C TYR A 149 3.60 -12.77 -9.75
N THR A 150 4.48 -11.85 -10.17
CA THR A 150 5.46 -12.11 -11.23
C THR A 150 6.83 -12.55 -10.71
N GLN A 151 7.21 -12.12 -9.51
CA GLN A 151 8.54 -12.28 -8.91
C GLN A 151 8.45 -12.49 -7.39
N LYS A 152 7.66 -13.47 -6.95
CA LYS A 152 7.40 -13.79 -5.54
C LYS A 152 8.65 -13.77 -4.61
N PRO A 153 9.83 -14.29 -4.98
CA PRO A 153 11.01 -14.23 -4.11
C PRO A 153 11.46 -12.79 -3.79
N VAL A 154 11.34 -11.88 -4.77
CA VAL A 154 11.70 -10.46 -4.60
C VAL A 154 10.68 -9.77 -3.70
N ALA A 155 9.38 -10.02 -3.92
CA ALA A 155 8.32 -9.50 -3.05
C ALA A 155 8.51 -9.93 -1.57
N ILE A 156 8.93 -11.18 -1.33
CA ILE A 156 9.25 -11.66 0.03
C ILE A 156 10.43 -10.88 0.62
N ALA A 157 11.49 -10.64 -0.16
CA ALA A 157 12.65 -9.90 0.30
C ALA A 157 12.29 -8.46 0.67
N LEU A 158 11.49 -7.78 -0.16
CA LEU A 158 11.06 -6.39 0.04
C LEU A 158 10.13 -6.23 1.24
N ARG A 159 9.12 -7.09 1.38
CA ARG A 159 8.27 -7.11 2.59
C ARG A 159 9.12 -7.29 3.85
N ASN A 160 10.06 -8.23 3.84
CA ASN A 160 10.93 -8.45 5.00
C ASN A 160 11.88 -7.27 5.24
N ALA A 161 12.29 -6.54 4.20
CA ALA A 161 13.10 -5.34 4.36
C ALA A 161 12.30 -4.22 5.03
N PHE A 162 11.06 -4.02 4.62
CA PHE A 162 10.15 -3.08 5.26
C PHE A 162 9.87 -3.45 6.73
N ASP A 163 9.52 -4.71 7.03
CA ASP A 163 9.30 -5.17 8.41
C ASP A 163 10.54 -4.95 9.30
N ARG A 164 11.77 -5.10 8.74
CA ARG A 164 13.01 -4.80 9.47
C ARG A 164 13.20 -3.31 9.73
N SER A 165 13.00 -2.48 8.69
CA SER A 165 13.12 -1.01 8.80
C SER A 165 12.15 -0.47 9.86
N GLN A 166 10.89 -0.92 9.84
CA GLN A 166 9.92 -0.55 10.89
C GLN A 166 10.38 -0.98 12.28
N GLN A 167 10.88 -2.21 12.44
CA GLN A 167 11.33 -2.68 13.74
C GLN A 167 12.56 -1.90 14.25
N GLU A 168 13.45 -1.49 13.36
CA GLU A 168 14.58 -0.61 13.67
C GLU A 168 14.08 0.77 14.13
N ALA A 169 13.16 1.39 13.40
CA ALA A 169 12.56 2.67 13.77
C ALA A 169 11.82 2.64 15.13
N ILE A 170 11.07 1.56 15.42
CA ILE A 170 10.43 1.36 16.73
C ILE A 170 11.49 1.26 17.83
N THR A 171 12.56 0.51 17.57
CA THR A 171 13.64 0.31 18.55
C THR A 171 14.34 1.64 18.85
N GLU A 172 14.58 2.47 17.83
CA GLU A 172 15.14 3.81 17.99
C GLU A 172 14.21 4.73 18.79
N PHE A 173 12.91 4.73 18.46
CA PHE A 173 11.88 5.46 19.20
C PHE A 173 11.83 5.08 20.69
N GLU A 174 11.87 3.78 20.99
CA GLU A 174 11.81 3.26 22.37
C GLU A 174 13.08 3.50 23.18
N LEU A 175 14.25 3.63 22.53
CA LEU A 175 15.54 3.71 23.21
C LEU A 175 16.04 5.14 23.48
N ASP A 176 15.67 6.15 22.70
CA ASP A 176 16.41 7.43 22.70
C ASP A 176 15.59 8.73 22.55
N ASP A 177 14.34 8.81 23.03
CA ASP A 177 13.47 10.01 22.85
C ASP A 177 13.27 10.35 21.35
N GLY A 178 12.97 9.34 20.51
CA GLY A 178 12.58 9.62 19.12
C GLY A 178 11.35 10.54 19.09
N ASP A 179 11.48 11.73 18.51
CA ASP A 179 10.38 12.71 18.46
C ASP A 179 9.27 12.30 17.46
N GLU A 180 9.56 11.35 16.56
CA GLU A 180 8.65 10.89 15.51
C GLU A 180 8.38 9.38 15.61
N PHE A 181 7.10 9.03 15.65
CA PHE A 181 6.62 7.66 15.55
C PHE A 181 6.81 7.16 14.10
N PRO A 182 7.08 5.86 13.87
CA PRO A 182 7.16 5.32 12.52
C PRO A 182 5.85 5.60 11.76
N PRO A 183 5.92 6.03 10.49
CA PRO A 183 4.75 6.35 9.69
C PRO A 183 3.97 5.09 9.27
N GLY A 184 2.64 5.21 9.11
CA GLY A 184 1.77 4.15 8.61
C GLY A 184 0.77 3.57 9.64
N PRO A 185 0.07 2.46 9.31
CA PRO A 185 -0.76 1.70 10.25
C PRO A 185 0.08 1.17 11.43
N ASP A 186 -0.58 0.69 12.50
CA ASP A 186 0.04 0.31 13.78
C ASP A 186 1.46 -0.25 13.60
N PRO A 187 2.51 0.49 13.98
CA PRO A 187 3.88 0.11 13.66
C PRO A 187 4.30 -1.18 14.36
N TYR A 188 3.60 -1.57 15.44
CA TYR A 188 3.85 -2.83 16.12
C TYR A 188 3.24 -4.03 15.41
N GLN A 189 2.41 -3.81 14.39
CA GLN A 189 1.76 -4.84 13.60
C GLN A 189 2.58 -5.15 12.34
N THR A 190 2.98 -6.41 12.18
CA THR A 190 3.65 -6.84 10.94
C THR A 190 2.70 -6.74 9.75
N LEU A 191 3.23 -6.48 8.55
CA LEU A 191 2.43 -6.43 7.32
C LEU A 191 1.68 -7.74 7.05
N GLN A 192 2.22 -8.87 7.51
CA GLN A 192 1.58 -10.18 7.40
C GLN A 192 0.32 -10.26 8.26
N ASN A 193 0.33 -9.70 9.47
CA ASN A 193 -0.83 -9.67 10.34
C ASN A 193 -1.87 -8.68 9.80
N LEU A 194 -1.43 -7.48 9.41
CA LEU A 194 -2.30 -6.46 8.84
C LEU A 194 -3.00 -6.95 7.57
N SER A 195 -2.24 -7.54 6.63
CA SER A 195 -2.83 -8.13 5.42
C SER A 195 -3.85 -9.23 5.70
N SER A 196 -3.67 -9.98 6.79
CA SER A 196 -4.61 -11.03 7.19
C SER A 196 -5.91 -10.43 7.69
N GLU A 197 -5.80 -9.45 8.58
CA GLU A 197 -6.92 -8.77 9.21
C GLU A 197 -7.78 -8.03 8.17
N ILE A 198 -7.16 -7.22 7.30
CA ILE A 198 -7.87 -6.49 6.25
C ILE A 198 -8.61 -7.47 5.33
N MET A 199 -7.94 -8.56 4.94
CA MET A 199 -8.54 -9.51 4.00
C MET A 199 -9.69 -10.29 4.64
N GLU A 200 -9.54 -10.72 5.89
CA GLU A 200 -10.59 -11.40 6.65
C GLU A 200 -11.81 -10.48 6.85
N ALA A 201 -11.59 -9.22 7.20
CA ALA A 201 -12.66 -8.22 7.32
C ALA A 201 -13.35 -7.97 5.98
N TYR A 202 -12.58 -7.78 4.90
CA TYR A 202 -13.12 -7.55 3.57
C TYR A 202 -13.95 -8.74 3.06
N GLU A 203 -13.45 -9.97 3.24
CA GLU A 203 -14.18 -11.17 2.85
C GLU A 203 -15.45 -11.40 3.68
N ALA A 204 -15.47 -10.99 4.94
CA ALA A 204 -16.63 -11.11 5.82
C ALA A 204 -17.75 -10.10 5.49
N ASP A 205 -17.39 -8.86 5.15
CA ASP A 205 -18.37 -7.77 4.95
C ASP A 205 -18.83 -7.61 3.50
N ILE A 206 -17.93 -7.81 2.53
CA ILE A 206 -18.16 -7.48 1.10
C ILE A 206 -17.88 -8.68 0.19
N GLY A 207 -16.87 -9.51 0.50
CA GLY A 207 -16.59 -10.77 -0.19
C GLY A 207 -16.05 -10.64 -1.62
N PHE A 208 -15.04 -11.43 -1.98
CA PHE A 208 -14.87 -11.81 -3.39
C PHE A 208 -16.00 -12.81 -3.70
N ASN A 209 -17.11 -12.34 -4.28
CA ASN A 209 -18.17 -13.23 -4.74
C ASN A 209 -17.57 -14.34 -5.65
N GLU A 210 -18.00 -15.59 -5.41
CA GLU A 210 -17.51 -16.82 -6.06
C GLU A 210 -17.42 -16.75 -7.61
#